data_AF-A0A5N5U7Y2-F1
#
_entry.id   AF-A0A5N5U7Y2-F1
#
_cell.length_a   1.000
_cell.length_b   1.000
_cell.length_c   1.000
_cell.angle_alpha   90.00
_cell.angle_beta   90.00
_cell.angle_gamma   90.00
#
_symmetry.space_group_name_H-M   'P 1'
#
loop_
_entity.id
_entity.type
_entity.pdbx_description
1 polymer ?
#
loop_
_entity_poly.entity_id
_entity_poly.type
_entity_poly.pdbx_seq_one_letter_code
_entity_poly.pdbx_strand_id
1 'polypeptide(L)'
;MDYLGDDWDFDRFLEENQENQRQRLEAELERIQNQLDRRDELNEELLDEMSSKLDWYLKRLEEEYRSHGSSNVDELKSEVKRFYSLIRSEKQEHWNDKQRLERERRQLLREINELTDLDFQDLL
;
A
#
# COMPACT_ATOMS: atom_id res chain seq x y z
N MET A 1 -20.04 48.29 -23.81
CA MET A 1 -19.56 46.93 -24.03
C MET A 1 -18.64 46.63 -22.86
N ASP A 2 -19.23 46.14 -21.78
CA ASP A 2 -18.52 45.68 -20.59
C ASP A 2 -18.02 44.26 -20.86
N TYR A 3 -16.85 44.15 -21.48
CA TYR A 3 -16.17 42.85 -21.68
C TYR A 3 -15.10 42.57 -20.63
N LEU A 4 -14.81 43.54 -19.74
CA LEU A 4 -13.81 43.41 -18.70
C LEU A 4 -14.32 42.72 -17.42
N GLY A 5 -15.65 42.60 -17.25
CA GLY A 5 -16.26 41.93 -16.10
C GLY A 5 -16.34 40.41 -16.25
N ASP A 6 -16.60 39.92 -17.47
CA ASP A 6 -16.72 38.48 -17.76
C ASP A 6 -15.35 37.76 -17.74
N ASP A 7 -14.29 38.42 -18.21
CA ASP A 7 -12.93 37.83 -18.26
C ASP A 7 -12.38 37.61 -16.85
N TRP A 8 -12.58 38.57 -15.95
CA TRP A 8 -12.10 38.50 -14.57
C TRP A 8 -12.87 37.51 -13.69
N ASP A 9 -14.17 37.33 -13.94
CA ASP A 9 -14.96 36.27 -13.27
C ASP A 9 -14.62 34.89 -13.82
N PHE A 10 -14.22 34.78 -15.09
CA PHE A 10 -13.78 33.52 -15.69
C PHE A 10 -12.40 33.07 -15.19
N ASP A 11 -11.42 33.97 -15.14
CA ASP A 11 -10.07 33.67 -14.64
C ASP A 11 -10.10 33.22 -13.17
N ARG A 12 -10.86 33.93 -12.33
CA ARG A 12 -11.05 33.54 -10.93
C ARG A 12 -11.71 32.18 -10.79
N PHE A 13 -12.70 31.87 -11.63
CA PHE A 13 -13.37 30.58 -11.62
C PHE A 13 -12.40 29.45 -12.03
N LEU A 14 -11.50 29.69 -12.98
CA LEU A 14 -10.47 28.74 -13.39
C LEU A 14 -9.45 28.49 -12.28
N GLU A 15 -8.91 29.54 -11.66
CA GLU A 15 -8.00 29.43 -10.51
C GLU A 15 -8.64 28.64 -9.36
N GLU A 16 -9.89 28.97 -9.01
CA GLU A 16 -10.62 28.26 -7.95
C GLU A 16 -10.85 26.79 -8.29
N ASN A 17 -11.08 26.46 -9.57
CA ASN A 17 -11.26 25.09 -10.01
C ASN A 17 -9.94 24.29 -9.97
N GLN A 18 -8.85 24.86 -10.47
CA GLN A 18 -7.51 24.26 -10.41
C GLN A 18 -7.07 24.00 -8.97
N GLU A 19 -7.25 24.98 -8.08
CA GLU A 19 -6.94 24.83 -6.65
C GLU A 19 -7.79 23.73 -6.00
N ASN A 20 -9.10 23.69 -6.29
CA ASN A 20 -9.98 22.63 -5.82
C ASN A 20 -9.56 21.25 -6.35
N GLN A 21 -9.11 21.16 -7.59
CA GLN A 21 -8.61 19.92 -8.19
C GLN A 21 -7.31 19.48 -7.51
N ARG A 22 -6.37 20.40 -7.26
CA ARG A 22 -5.13 20.11 -6.54
C ARG A 22 -5.39 19.59 -5.14
N GLN A 23 -6.25 20.26 -4.38
CA GLN A 23 -6.63 19.83 -3.02
C GLN A 23 -7.27 18.43 -3.00
N ARG A 24 -8.06 18.08 -4.01
CA ARG A 24 -8.63 16.72 -4.13
C ARG A 24 -7.55 15.67 -4.36
N LEU A 25 -6.59 15.95 -5.24
CA LEU A 25 -5.48 15.04 -5.54
C LEU A 25 -4.54 14.89 -4.32
N GLU A 26 -4.27 15.98 -3.60
CA GLU A 26 -3.49 15.96 -2.35
C GLU A 26 -4.18 15.11 -1.27
N ALA A 27 -5.50 15.26 -1.09
CA ALA A 27 -6.27 14.44 -0.16
C ALA A 27 -6.28 12.96 -0.57
N GLU A 28 -6.28 12.65 -1.88
CA GLU A 28 -6.19 11.29 -2.37
C GLU A 28 -4.78 10.69 -2.13
N LEU A 29 -3.73 11.49 -2.31
CA LEU A 29 -2.36 11.09 -1.97
C LEU A 29 -2.21 10.76 -0.49
N GLU A 30 -2.76 11.58 0.40
CA GLU A 30 -2.76 11.32 1.84
C GLU A 30 -3.49 10.01 2.17
N ARG A 31 -4.62 9.74 1.51
CA ARG A 31 -5.34 8.46 1.67
C ARG A 31 -4.50 7.27 1.22
N ILE A 32 -3.81 7.36 0.08
CA ILE A 32 -2.93 6.28 -0.40
C ILE A 32 -1.78 6.06 0.58
N GLN A 33 -1.18 7.13 1.11
CA GLN A 33 -0.11 7.01 2.10
C GLN A 33 -0.60 6.29 3.37
N ASN A 34 -1.75 6.70 3.91
CA ASN A 34 -2.35 6.03 5.06
C ASN A 34 -2.68 4.55 4.77
N GLN A 35 -3.10 4.22 3.55
CA GLN A 35 -3.33 2.83 3.15
C GLN A 35 -2.04 2.01 3.08
N LEU A 36 -0.94 2.59 2.58
CA LEU A 36 0.37 1.95 2.55
C LEU A 36 0.83 1.65 3.98
N ASP A 37 0.80 2.64 4.85
CA ASP A 37 1.26 2.51 6.24
C ASP A 37 0.43 1.46 6.99
N ARG A 38 -0.89 1.54 6.87
CA ARG A 38 -1.79 0.57 7.52
C ARG A 38 -1.59 -0.86 7.03
N ARG A 39 -1.26 -1.03 5.74
CA ARG A 39 -1.03 -2.37 5.15
C ARG A 39 0.32 -2.93 5.54
N ASP A 40 1.35 -2.08 5.65
CA ASP A 40 2.64 -2.47 6.19
C ASP A 40 2.47 -2.98 7.64
N GLU A 41 1.75 -2.24 8.50
CA GLU A 41 1.43 -2.66 9.88
C GLU A 41 0.72 -4.03 9.93
N LEU A 42 -0.37 -4.20 9.17
CA LEU A 42 -1.14 -5.43 9.17
C LEU A 42 -0.33 -6.63 8.66
N ASN A 43 0.52 -6.41 7.64
CA ASN A 43 1.38 -7.46 7.11
C ASN A 43 2.47 -7.84 8.13
N GLU A 44 3.03 -6.89 8.86
CA GLU A 44 3.98 -7.18 9.95
C GLU A 44 3.33 -8.00 11.07
N GLU A 45 2.15 -7.61 11.53
CA GLU A 45 1.38 -8.36 12.54
C GLU A 45 1.10 -9.80 12.08
N LEU A 46 0.65 -9.97 10.83
CA LEU A 46 0.34 -11.27 10.26
C LEU A 46 1.59 -12.15 10.13
N LEU A 47 2.71 -11.59 9.68
CA LEU A 47 3.97 -12.32 9.55
C LEU A 47 4.54 -12.74 10.90
N ASP A 48 4.39 -11.91 11.93
CA ASP A 48 4.80 -12.24 13.29
C ASP A 48 3.96 -13.40 13.87
N GLU A 49 2.64 -13.36 13.67
CA GLU A 49 1.75 -14.44 14.11
C GLU A 49 2.09 -15.77 13.39
N MET A 50 2.28 -15.72 12.07
CA MET A 50 2.65 -16.91 11.30
C MET A 50 4.03 -17.46 11.70
N SER A 51 5.00 -16.59 11.94
CA SER A 51 6.35 -16.99 12.35
C SER A 51 6.35 -17.60 13.75
N SER A 52 5.60 -17.02 14.68
CA SER A 52 5.42 -17.56 16.04
C SER A 52 4.79 -18.97 16.02
N LYS A 53 3.78 -19.18 15.17
CA LYS A 53 3.19 -20.52 14.97
C LYS A 53 4.19 -21.49 14.36
N LEU A 54 4.94 -21.06 13.34
CA LEU A 54 5.97 -21.88 12.71
C LEU A 54 7.03 -22.33 13.73
N ASP A 55 7.52 -21.42 14.57
CA ASP A 55 8.48 -21.73 15.63
C ASP A 55 7.92 -22.76 16.63
N TRP A 56 6.64 -22.65 16.98
CA TRP A 56 5.97 -23.64 17.82
C TRP A 56 5.97 -25.04 17.17
N TYR A 57 5.60 -25.13 15.89
CA TYR A 57 5.61 -26.40 15.14
C TYR A 57 7.02 -26.98 15.01
N LEU A 58 8.04 -26.15 14.80
CA LEU A 58 9.44 -26.59 14.73
C LEU A 58 9.94 -27.16 16.05
N LYS A 59 9.64 -26.50 17.18
CA LYS A 59 9.97 -27.02 18.52
C LYS A 59 9.29 -28.35 18.79
N ARG A 60 8.00 -28.45 18.47
CA ARG A 60 7.24 -29.69 18.65
C ARG A 60 7.77 -30.84 17.79
N LEU A 61 8.17 -30.54 16.56
CA LEU A 61 8.82 -31.51 15.68
C LEU A 61 10.14 -32.01 16.28
N GLU A 62 10.97 -31.11 16.82
CA GLU A 62 12.22 -31.47 17.47
C GLU A 62 12.00 -32.39 18.69
N GLU A 63 10.98 -32.11 19.50
CA GLU A 63 10.59 -32.96 20.64
C GLU A 63 10.17 -34.37 20.21
N GLU A 64 9.35 -34.49 19.16
CA GLU A 64 8.93 -35.79 18.60
C GLU A 64 10.09 -36.61 18.02
N TYR A 65 11.09 -35.94 17.44
CA TYR A 65 12.31 -36.61 16.98
C TYR A 65 13.15 -37.17 18.13
N ARG A 66 13.17 -36.48 19.28
CA ARG A 66 13.93 -36.91 20.47
C ARG A 66 13.23 -38.07 21.21
N SER A 67 11.91 -38.21 21.08
CA SER A 67 11.10 -39.19 21.82
C SER A 67 11.01 -40.60 21.21
N HIS A 68 11.80 -40.94 20.17
CA HIS A 68 11.72 -42.22 19.42
C HIS A 68 10.33 -42.51 18.82
N GLY A 69 9.64 -41.46 18.35
CA GLY A 69 8.22 -41.46 18.00
C GLY A 69 7.77 -42.33 16.81
N SER A 70 6.48 -42.22 16.46
CA SER A 70 6.04 -42.59 15.10
C SER A 70 4.73 -41.97 14.59
N SER A 71 3.86 -41.40 15.42
CA SER A 71 2.51 -41.12 14.91
C SER A 71 2.30 -39.75 14.25
N ASN A 72 3.11 -38.72 14.55
CA ASN A 72 2.74 -37.32 14.21
C ASN A 72 3.82 -36.47 13.51
N VAL A 73 5.00 -37.04 13.21
CA VAL A 73 6.12 -36.30 12.62
C VAL A 73 5.80 -35.80 11.21
N ASP A 74 5.15 -36.62 10.39
CA ASP A 74 4.85 -36.25 9.00
C ASP A 74 3.75 -35.18 8.89
N GLU A 75 2.80 -35.16 9.82
CA GLU A 75 1.80 -34.09 9.93
C GLU A 75 2.47 -32.77 10.32
N LEU A 76 3.33 -32.78 11.35
CA LEU A 76 4.09 -31.59 11.77
C LEU A 76 4.97 -31.04 10.64
N LYS A 77 5.65 -31.90 9.86
CA LYS A 77 6.41 -31.46 8.68
C LYS A 77 5.52 -30.83 7.62
N SER A 78 4.34 -31.38 7.42
CA SER A 78 3.38 -30.89 6.42
C SER A 78 2.88 -29.50 6.81
N GLU A 79 2.54 -29.29 8.09
CA GLU A 79 2.18 -27.97 8.61
C GLU A 79 3.34 -26.98 8.52
N VAL A 80 4.57 -27.36 8.90
CA VAL A 80 5.76 -26.50 8.73
C VAL A 80 5.93 -26.04 7.28
N LYS A 81 5.84 -26.96 6.31
CA LYS A 81 5.91 -26.63 4.87
C LYS A 81 4.77 -25.71 4.42
N ARG A 82 3.57 -25.93 4.95
CA ARG A 82 2.40 -25.10 4.69
C ARG A 82 2.64 -23.67 5.18
N PHE A 83 3.13 -23.48 6.42
CA PHE A 83 3.46 -22.16 6.95
C PHE A 83 4.54 -21.44 6.14
N TYR A 84 5.61 -22.13 5.73
CA TYR A 84 6.61 -21.52 4.83
C TYR A 84 6.00 -21.05 3.50
N SER A 85 5.08 -21.84 2.94
CA SER A 85 4.40 -21.49 1.70
C SER A 85 3.48 -20.29 1.87
N LEU A 86 2.72 -20.25 2.98
CA LEU A 86 1.84 -19.14 3.34
C LEU A 86 2.62 -17.84 3.58
N ILE A 87 3.70 -17.89 4.35
CA ILE A 87 4.56 -16.72 4.59
C ILE A 87 5.12 -16.18 3.27
N ARG A 88 5.52 -17.07 2.36
CA ARG A 88 6.05 -16.68 1.05
C ARG A 88 4.97 -16.06 0.17
N SER A 89 3.77 -16.63 0.12
CA SER A 89 2.67 -16.06 -0.66
C SER A 89 2.27 -14.69 -0.11
N GLU A 90 2.15 -14.56 1.21
CA GLU A 90 1.78 -13.31 1.87
C GLU A 90 2.76 -12.18 1.52
N LYS A 91 4.07 -12.43 1.64
CA LYS A 91 5.10 -11.45 1.25
C LYS A 91 4.99 -11.03 -0.22
N GLN A 92 4.65 -11.96 -1.10
CA GLN A 92 4.49 -11.68 -2.52
C GLN A 92 3.23 -10.85 -2.79
N GLU A 93 2.11 -11.19 -2.14
CA GLU A 93 0.86 -10.45 -2.27
C GLU A 93 0.99 -9.03 -1.72
N HIS A 94 1.58 -8.88 -0.53
CA HIS A 94 1.88 -7.59 0.07
C HIS A 94 2.78 -6.73 -0.85
N TRP A 95 3.85 -7.31 -1.41
CA TRP A 95 4.69 -6.59 -2.36
C TRP A 95 3.92 -6.14 -3.61
N ASN A 96 3.10 -7.02 -4.20
CA ASN A 96 2.30 -6.70 -5.37
C ASN A 96 1.31 -5.55 -5.09
N ASP A 97 0.66 -5.59 -3.93
CA ASP A 97 -0.29 -4.57 -3.49
C ASP A 97 0.40 -3.22 -3.25
N LYS A 98 1.55 -3.23 -2.57
CA LYS A 98 2.39 -2.05 -2.39
C LYS A 98 2.81 -1.44 -3.72
N GLN A 99 3.25 -2.28 -4.68
CA GLN A 99 3.62 -1.79 -6.02
C GLN A 99 2.44 -1.22 -6.82
N ARG A 100 1.21 -1.67 -6.55
CA ARG A 100 0.00 -1.08 -7.14
C ARG A 100 -0.26 0.31 -6.56
N LEU A 101 -0.32 0.44 -5.24
CA LEU A 101 -0.53 1.73 -4.58
C LEU A 101 0.57 2.75 -4.91
N GLU A 102 1.83 2.31 -4.99
CA GLU A 102 2.95 3.19 -5.39
C GLU A 102 2.87 3.64 -6.86
N ARG A 103 2.20 2.88 -7.73
CA ARG A 103 1.93 3.33 -9.10
C ARG A 103 0.84 4.40 -9.12
N GLU A 104 -0.24 4.19 -8.36
CA GLU A 104 -1.32 5.18 -8.20
C GLU A 104 -0.78 6.48 -7.58
N ARG A 105 0.00 6.38 -6.51
CA ARG A 105 0.69 7.53 -5.88
C ARG A 105 1.54 8.32 -6.88
N ARG A 106 2.36 7.63 -7.69
CA ARG A 106 3.18 8.28 -8.73
C ARG A 106 2.35 8.92 -9.83
N GLN A 107 1.16 8.39 -10.12
CA GLN A 107 0.26 9.00 -11.09
C GLN A 107 -0.33 10.30 -10.54
N LEU A 108 -0.88 10.29 -9.33
CA LEU A 108 -1.44 11.50 -8.70
C LEU A 108 -0.39 12.60 -8.54
N LEU A 109 0.85 12.24 -8.16
CA LEU A 109 1.95 13.22 -8.10
C LEU A 109 2.27 13.85 -9.46
N ARG A 110 2.14 13.09 -10.56
CA ARG A 110 2.30 13.66 -11.91
C ARG A 110 1.15 14.59 -12.25
N GLU A 111 -0.08 14.19 -11.96
CA GLU A 111 -1.27 15.03 -12.20
C GLU A 111 -1.19 16.36 -11.42
N ILE A 112 -0.70 16.35 -10.18
CA ILE A 112 -0.44 17.58 -9.41
C ILE A 112 0.65 18.44 -10.05
N ASN A 113 1.76 17.83 -10.48
CA ASN A 113 2.83 18.57 -11.15
C ASN A 113 2.35 19.19 -12.46
N GLU A 114 1.53 18.47 -13.24
CA GLU A 114 0.93 19.00 -14.48
C GLU A 114 0.03 20.20 -14.20
N LEU A 115 -0.80 20.16 -13.15
CA LEU A 115 -1.59 21.32 -12.72
C LEU A 115 -0.70 22.50 -12.30
N THR A 116 0.38 22.21 -11.59
CA THR A 116 1.33 23.24 -11.13
C THR A 116 2.08 23.87 -12.31
N ASP A 117 2.49 23.08 -13.30
CA ASP A 117 3.18 23.55 -14.49
C ASP A 117 2.26 24.38 -15.41
N LEU A 118 0.96 24.09 -15.42
CA LEU A 118 -0.06 24.91 -16.09
C LEU A 118 -0.20 26.27 -15.42
N ASP A 119 -0.29 26.33 -14.09
CA ASP A 119 -0.33 27.60 -13.33
C ASP A 119 0.88 28.50 -13.65
N PHE A 120 2.08 27.92 -13.85
CA PHE A 120 3.28 28.68 -14.20
C PHE A 120 3.28 29.20 -15.65
N GLN A 121 2.59 28.53 -16.57
CA GLN A 121 2.50 28.97 -17.98
C GLN A 121 1.48 30.10 -18.16
N ASP A 122 0.42 30.13 -17.34
CA ASP A 122 -0.60 31.20 -17.37
C ASP A 122 -0.09 32.52 -16.75
N LEU A 123 1.04 32.50 -16.03
CA LEU A 123 1.67 33.68 -15.40
C LEU A 123 2.76 34.38 -16.26
N LEU A 124 3.10 33.86 -17.45
CA LEU A 124 4.18 34.35 -18.35
C LEU A 124 3.65 34.99 -19.64
#